data_AF-A0A310SJ45-F1
#
_entry.id   AF-A0A310SJ45-F1
#
_cell.length_a   1.000
_cell.length_b   1.000
_cell.length_c   1.000
_cell.angle_alpha   90.00
_cell.angle_beta   90.00
_cell.angle_gamma   90.00
#
_symmetry.space_group_name_H-M   'P 1'
#
loop_
_entity.id
_entity.type
_entity.pdbx_description
1 polymer ?
#
loop_
_entity_poly.entity_id
_entity_poly.type
_entity_poly.pdbx_seq_one_letter_code
_entity_poly.pdbx_strand_id
1 'polypeptide(L)'
;METYATKFPDYTFLRTKFDNNPFRTNETFCVEIKPKQGYLRDIDRKFQKCPYCLTQYYKLKKKMITSRSTYCPFDLFSGVETRMKSALKGLLKSPQNNLKIFKNGTIVYDQESSSSDLECVLTNWFHNSVNSTNKEYVDKFCNLICTALLHPFISEEFKYNTLPANELYTSVEPDLKTTPYINPDLIAKAKKLLYFVGEACNIKGEVLPNNSVLERILRMQRLPFISSEYVYNTYSKFRSLLTDDIIYFNLINILKLNDQRLSYFKQKVS
;
A
#
# COMPACT_ATOMS: atom_id res chain seq x y z
N MET A 1 -22.73 20.86 -19.46
CA MET A 1 -21.71 19.86 -19.07
C MET A 1 -22.40 18.83 -18.20
N GLU A 2 -22.35 17.57 -18.59
CA GLU A 2 -22.84 16.50 -17.73
C GLU A 2 -21.81 16.25 -16.62
N THR A 3 -22.28 16.17 -15.38
CA THR A 3 -21.44 15.91 -14.21
C THR A 3 -21.55 14.43 -13.85
N TYR A 4 -20.43 13.72 -13.90
CA TYR A 4 -20.35 12.30 -13.55
C TYR A 4 -19.66 12.14 -12.20
N ALA A 5 -20.13 11.16 -11.41
CA ALA A 5 -19.52 10.80 -10.12
C ALA A 5 -19.63 9.28 -9.89
N THR A 6 -18.65 8.71 -9.20
CA THR A 6 -18.67 7.31 -8.77
C THR A 6 -19.05 7.21 -7.31
N LYS A 7 -20.12 6.46 -7.00
CA LYS A 7 -20.60 6.24 -5.63
C LYS A 7 -19.96 5.00 -5.02
N PHE A 8 -19.22 5.17 -3.92
CA PHE A 8 -18.65 4.09 -3.14
C PHE A 8 -19.28 4.01 -1.74
N PRO A 9 -19.25 2.84 -1.09
CA PRO A 9 -19.60 2.74 0.33
C PRO A 9 -18.57 3.47 1.18
N ASP A 10 -19.00 4.02 2.31
CA ASP A 10 -18.08 4.53 3.31
C ASP A 10 -17.50 3.37 4.13
N TYR A 11 -16.19 3.15 4.02
CA TYR A 11 -15.47 2.06 4.68
C TYR A 11 -15.01 2.42 6.11
N THR A 12 -15.30 3.63 6.60
CA THR A 12 -15.11 3.95 8.03
C THR A 12 -16.19 3.36 8.92
N PHE A 13 -17.26 2.84 8.33
CA PHE A 13 -18.35 2.16 9.01
C PHE A 13 -18.40 0.69 8.61
N LEU A 14 -18.74 -0.18 9.57
CA LEU A 14 -19.03 -1.57 9.28
C LEU A 14 -20.41 -1.67 8.61
N ARG A 15 -20.51 -2.47 7.54
CA ARG A 15 -21.79 -2.74 6.90
C ARG A 15 -22.61 -3.67 7.80
N THR A 16 -23.58 -3.10 8.51
CA THR A 16 -24.56 -3.80 9.35
C THR A 16 -25.58 -4.57 8.51
N LYS A 17 -25.15 -5.55 7.70
CA LYS A 17 -26.10 -6.45 7.02
C LYS A 17 -26.77 -7.45 7.99
N PHE A 18 -26.29 -7.57 9.23
CA PHE A 18 -26.71 -8.61 10.18
C PHE A 18 -26.77 -8.17 11.65
N ASP A 19 -26.92 -6.87 11.95
CA ASP A 19 -27.01 -6.45 13.36
C ASP A 19 -28.46 -6.48 13.84
N ASN A 20 -28.87 -7.63 14.36
CA ASN A 20 -30.19 -7.83 14.99
C ASN A 20 -30.24 -7.31 16.45
N ASN A 21 -29.15 -6.74 16.97
CA ASN A 21 -29.05 -6.40 18.39
C ASN A 21 -28.82 -4.89 18.62
N PRO A 22 -29.87 -4.11 18.94
CA PRO A 22 -29.80 -2.65 19.06
C PRO A 22 -29.03 -2.14 20.29
N PHE A 23 -28.46 -3.02 21.12
CA PHE A 23 -27.85 -2.68 22.42
C PHE A 23 -26.31 -2.71 22.43
N ARG A 24 -25.63 -2.99 21.32
CA ARG A 24 -24.19 -2.71 21.21
C ARG A 24 -24.01 -1.26 20.76
N THR A 25 -23.15 -0.52 21.44
CA THR A 25 -22.72 0.80 20.96
C THR A 25 -22.15 0.62 19.56
N ASN A 26 -22.80 1.24 18.57
CA ASN A 26 -22.41 1.18 17.15
C ASN A 26 -21.14 2.00 16.86
N GLU A 27 -20.24 2.14 17.84
CA GLU A 27 -19.01 2.89 17.65
C GLU A 27 -18.05 2.10 16.78
N THR A 28 -17.62 2.71 15.68
CA THR A 28 -16.64 2.13 14.76
C THR A 28 -15.32 2.86 14.89
N PHE A 29 -14.25 2.09 15.00
CA PHE A 29 -12.90 2.57 14.74
C PHE A 29 -12.43 1.99 13.41
N CYS A 30 -11.89 2.86 12.55
CA CYS A 30 -11.30 2.47 11.27
C CYS A 30 -9.86 2.94 11.21
N VAL A 31 -8.97 2.09 10.73
CA VAL A 31 -7.55 2.38 10.58
C VAL A 31 -7.21 2.27 9.10
N GLU A 32 -6.91 3.42 8.49
CA GLU A 32 -6.47 3.50 7.11
C GLU A 32 -4.95 3.47 7.05
N ILE A 33 -4.39 2.48 6.35
CA ILE A 33 -2.95 2.34 6.15
C ILE A 33 -2.64 2.41 4.66
N LYS A 34 -1.68 3.26 4.29
CA LYS A 34 -1.05 3.22 2.96
C LYS A 34 0.29 2.46 3.07
N PRO A 35 0.33 1.15 2.77
CA PRO A 35 1.46 0.28 3.12
C PRO A 35 2.70 0.47 2.23
N LYS A 36 2.59 1.26 1.15
CA LYS A 36 3.64 1.47 0.15
C LYS A 36 4.16 0.12 -0.41
N GLN A 37 5.36 0.11 -0.98
CA GLN A 37 5.93 -1.04 -1.69
C GLN A 37 6.72 -1.95 -0.73
N GLY A 38 6.18 -3.14 -0.45
CA GLY A 38 6.74 -4.17 0.43
C GLY A 38 7.74 -5.10 -0.24
N TYR A 39 7.94 -4.99 -1.55
CA TYR A 39 8.81 -5.84 -2.33
C TYR A 39 9.57 -5.06 -3.39
N LEU A 40 10.82 -5.44 -3.65
CA LEU A 40 11.61 -4.94 -4.77
C LEU A 40 12.38 -6.11 -5.37
N ARG A 41 12.39 -6.23 -6.70
CA ARG A 41 13.21 -7.22 -7.40
C ARG A 41 14.69 -6.91 -7.21
N ASP A 42 15.50 -7.95 -7.20
CA ASP A 42 16.95 -7.80 -7.06
C ASP A 42 17.56 -6.94 -8.17
N ILE A 43 17.07 -7.06 -9.41
CA ILE A 43 17.53 -6.24 -10.54
C ILE A 43 17.23 -4.74 -10.38
N ASP A 44 16.10 -4.40 -9.75
CA ASP A 44 15.74 -3.01 -9.46
C ASP A 44 16.43 -2.48 -8.18
N ARG A 45 17.08 -3.36 -7.41
CA ARG A 45 17.67 -3.01 -6.11
C ARG A 45 19.04 -2.34 -6.27
N LYS A 46 19.00 -1.02 -6.50
CA LYS A 46 20.19 -0.17 -6.59
C LYS A 46 20.80 0.19 -5.22
N PHE A 47 20.01 0.14 -4.14
CA PHE A 47 20.41 0.55 -2.79
C PHE A 47 19.96 -0.45 -1.73
N GLN A 48 20.63 -0.47 -0.57
CA GLN A 48 20.24 -1.28 0.60
C GLN A 48 19.05 -0.70 1.38
N LYS A 49 18.22 0.12 0.74
CA LYS A 49 17.01 0.72 1.32
C LYS A 49 15.85 0.57 0.36
N CYS A 50 14.65 0.40 0.90
CA CYS A 50 13.44 0.40 0.07
C CYS A 50 13.15 1.80 -0.52
N PRO A 51 12.34 1.90 -1.60
CA PRO A 51 12.00 3.18 -2.21
C PRO A 51 11.37 4.19 -1.25
N TYR A 52 10.56 3.72 -0.29
CA TYR A 52 9.97 4.60 0.73
C TYR A 52 11.04 5.23 1.63
N CYS A 53 11.94 4.42 2.20
CA CYS A 53 12.99 4.92 3.09
C CYS A 53 13.97 5.85 2.36
N LEU A 54 14.28 5.60 1.08
CA LEU A 54 15.06 6.52 0.25
C LEU A 54 14.34 7.85 0.04
N THR A 55 13.03 7.81 -0.25
CA THR A 55 12.21 9.00 -0.48
C THR A 55 12.11 9.89 0.77
N GLN A 56 12.25 9.33 1.98
CA GLN A 56 12.27 10.12 3.22
C GLN A 56 13.44 11.12 3.26
N TYR A 57 14.61 10.79 2.70
CA TYR A 57 15.72 11.75 2.60
C TYR A 57 15.39 12.92 1.67
N TYR A 58 14.76 12.62 0.53
CA TYR A 58 14.33 13.65 -0.42
C TYR A 58 13.29 14.57 0.21
N LYS A 59 12.26 14.00 0.85
CA LYS A 59 11.20 14.77 1.54
C LYS A 59 11.79 15.69 2.61
N LEU A 60 12.73 15.20 3.41
CA LEU A 60 13.39 15.99 4.44
C LEU A 60 14.20 17.14 3.82
N LYS A 61 15.00 16.87 2.78
CA LYS A 61 15.76 17.90 2.06
C LYS A 61 14.85 18.98 1.45
N LYS A 62 13.66 18.59 0.98
CA LYS A 62 12.64 19.50 0.45
C LYS A 62 11.76 20.15 1.53
N LYS A 63 12.04 19.91 2.82
CA LYS A 63 11.25 20.42 3.96
C LYS A 63 9.77 20.02 3.91
N MET A 64 9.44 18.92 3.22
CA MET A 64 8.08 18.36 3.17
C MET A 64 7.73 17.60 4.44
N ILE A 65 8.74 17.23 5.23
CA ILE A 65 8.63 16.56 6.52
C ILE A 65 9.67 17.17 7.45
N THR A 66 9.37 17.20 8.75
CA THR A 66 10.29 17.71 9.80
C THR A 66 11.32 16.66 10.21
N SER A 67 10.94 15.38 10.14
CA SER A 67 11.81 14.25 10.47
C SER A 67 11.47 13.04 9.59
N ARG A 68 12.44 12.13 9.41
CA ARG A 68 12.22 10.87 8.69
C ARG A 68 11.39 9.93 9.56
N SER A 69 10.38 9.30 8.96
CA SER A 69 9.65 8.20 9.59
C SER A 69 10.54 6.96 9.74
N THR A 70 10.41 6.26 10.86
CA THR A 70 11.06 4.95 11.10
C THR A 70 10.27 3.79 10.48
N TYR A 71 9.11 4.06 9.87
CA TYR A 71 8.35 3.06 9.13
C TYR A 71 9.15 2.51 7.95
N CYS A 72 9.14 1.18 7.79
CA CYS A 72 9.68 0.49 6.63
C CYS A 72 8.63 -0.48 6.07
N PRO A 73 8.22 -0.34 4.80
CA PRO A 73 7.32 -1.30 4.16
C PRO A 73 7.83 -2.74 4.20
N PHE A 74 9.14 -2.97 4.02
CA PHE A 74 9.70 -4.32 4.07
C PHE A 74 9.52 -4.98 5.45
N ASP A 75 9.45 -4.19 6.54
CA ASP A 75 9.15 -4.71 7.87
C ASP A 75 7.66 -5.04 8.04
N LEU A 76 6.76 -4.22 7.48
CA LEU A 76 5.32 -4.50 7.49
C LEU A 76 4.95 -5.76 6.70
N PHE A 77 5.58 -5.97 5.54
CA PHE A 77 5.36 -7.14 4.68
C PHE A 77 6.24 -8.34 5.04
N SER A 78 6.95 -8.30 6.17
CA SER A 78 7.94 -9.33 6.51
C SER A 78 7.36 -10.65 7.01
N GLY A 79 6.12 -10.68 7.49
CA GLY A 79 5.57 -11.82 8.24
C GLY A 79 6.18 -12.01 9.64
N VAL A 80 7.29 -11.33 9.96
CA VAL A 80 7.95 -11.41 11.26
C VAL A 80 7.28 -10.45 12.22
N GLU A 81 6.59 -10.99 13.23
CA GLU A 81 5.74 -10.24 14.16
C GLU A 81 6.43 -9.01 14.76
N THR A 82 7.65 -9.16 15.27
CA THR A 82 8.40 -8.06 15.91
C THR A 82 8.69 -6.90 14.94
N ARG A 83 8.97 -7.21 13.68
CA ARG A 83 9.23 -6.22 12.63
C ARG A 83 7.95 -5.56 12.15
N MET A 84 6.88 -6.33 11.99
CA MET A 84 5.56 -5.76 11.66
C MET A 84 5.11 -4.77 12.73
N LYS A 85 5.23 -5.12 14.02
CA LYS A 85 4.93 -4.20 15.14
C LYS A 85 5.83 -2.97 15.12
N SER A 86 7.13 -3.13 14.83
CA SER A 86 8.06 -2.00 14.68
C SER A 86 7.61 -1.04 13.55
N ALA A 87 7.17 -1.59 12.42
CA ALA A 87 6.64 -0.80 11.31
C ALA A 87 5.37 -0.03 11.72
N LEU A 88 4.43 -0.68 12.40
CA LEU A 88 3.21 -0.05 12.92
C LEU A 88 3.51 1.04 13.94
N LYS A 89 4.46 0.82 14.86
CA LYS A 89 4.94 1.87 15.79
C LYS A 89 5.57 3.04 15.05
N GLY A 90 6.31 2.78 13.97
CA GLY A 90 6.84 3.83 13.09
C GLY A 90 5.75 4.64 12.37
N LEU A 91 4.64 4.00 12.01
CA LEU A 91 3.46 4.69 11.48
C LEU A 91 2.76 5.53 12.54
N LEU A 92 2.55 5.00 13.75
CA LEU A 92 1.97 5.76 14.85
C LEU A 92 2.84 6.95 15.24
N LYS A 93 4.17 6.79 15.29
CA LYS A 93 5.08 7.91 15.61
C LYS A 93 5.12 8.98 14.52
N SER A 94 4.91 8.61 13.26
CA SER A 94 5.00 9.53 12.13
C SER A 94 3.97 9.13 11.06
N PRO A 95 2.68 9.47 11.28
CA PRO A 95 1.58 9.01 10.43
C PRO A 95 1.76 9.41 8.98
N GLN A 96 2.30 10.61 8.75
CA GLN A 96 2.41 11.22 7.43
C GLN A 96 1.09 11.05 6.61
N ASN A 97 1.19 10.82 5.30
CA ASN A 97 0.06 10.36 4.48
C ASN A 97 -0.06 8.82 4.45
N ASN A 98 0.40 8.16 5.50
CA ASN A 98 0.54 6.71 5.58
C ASN A 98 -0.37 6.04 6.61
N LEU A 99 -0.88 6.79 7.60
CA LEU A 99 -1.79 6.29 8.61
C LEU A 99 -2.84 7.37 8.94
N LYS A 100 -4.10 6.95 9.03
CA LYS A 100 -5.18 7.72 9.67
C LYS A 100 -6.03 6.80 10.54
N ILE A 101 -6.56 7.33 11.64
CA ILE A 101 -7.55 6.64 12.48
C ILE A 101 -8.83 7.46 12.48
N PHE A 102 -9.94 6.78 12.27
CA PHE A 102 -11.28 7.35 12.28
C PHE A 102 -12.08 6.75 13.43
N LYS A 103 -12.93 7.57 14.06
CA LYS A 103 -13.99 7.14 14.95
C LYS A 103 -15.33 7.60 14.36
N ASN A 104 -16.24 6.68 14.08
CA ASN A 104 -17.56 6.96 13.52
C ASN A 104 -17.49 7.87 12.27
N GLY A 105 -16.57 7.57 11.35
CA GLY A 105 -16.34 8.35 10.12
C GLY A 105 -15.61 9.67 10.27
N THR A 106 -15.29 10.09 11.50
CA THR A 106 -14.52 11.33 11.75
C THR A 106 -13.06 11.00 12.00
N ILE A 107 -12.13 11.73 11.39
CA ILE A 107 -10.69 11.58 11.65
C ILE A 107 -10.41 11.99 13.10
N VAL A 108 -9.79 11.10 13.86
CA VAL A 108 -9.35 11.35 15.25
C VAL A 108 -7.83 11.29 15.41
N TYR A 109 -7.11 10.77 14.40
CA TYR A 109 -5.66 10.74 14.40
C TYR A 109 -5.09 10.74 12.97
N ASP A 110 -4.15 11.65 12.70
CA ASP A 110 -3.45 11.79 11.41
C ASP A 110 -2.08 12.48 11.56
N GLN A 111 -1.55 13.04 10.47
CA GLN A 111 -0.23 13.69 10.47
C GLN A 111 -0.15 14.95 11.35
N GLU A 112 -1.25 15.67 11.55
CA GLU A 112 -1.26 16.91 12.36
C GLU A 112 -1.47 16.61 13.85
N SER A 113 -1.73 15.35 14.18
CA SER A 113 -1.99 14.90 15.55
C SER A 113 -0.70 14.75 16.37
N SER A 114 -0.80 15.10 17.65
CA SER A 114 0.27 14.98 18.64
C SER A 114 0.31 13.59 19.29
N SER A 115 1.33 13.34 20.12
CA SER A 115 1.40 12.09 20.90
C SER A 115 0.32 11.99 21.97
N SER A 116 -0.17 13.10 22.52
CA SER A 116 -1.29 13.12 23.47
C SER A 116 -2.61 12.80 22.79
N ASP A 117 -2.80 13.22 21.53
CA ASP A 117 -4.00 12.86 20.76
C ASP A 117 -4.06 11.35 20.53
N LEU A 118 -2.92 10.73 20.20
CA LEU A 118 -2.83 9.28 20.06
C LEU A 118 -3.19 8.57 21.37
N GLU A 119 -2.65 9.02 22.50
CA GLU A 119 -2.93 8.43 23.80
C GLU A 119 -4.42 8.52 24.16
N CYS A 120 -5.05 9.67 23.90
CA CYS A 120 -6.48 9.88 24.08
C CYS A 120 -7.29 8.91 23.19
N VAL A 121 -6.96 8.79 21.91
CA VAL A 121 -7.63 7.89 20.96
C VAL A 121 -7.51 6.43 21.39
N LEU A 122 -6.30 5.97 21.74
CA LEU A 122 -6.08 4.58 22.12
C LEU A 122 -6.71 4.25 23.47
N THR A 123 -6.66 5.17 24.42
CA THR A 123 -7.34 5.03 25.71
C THR A 123 -8.85 4.98 25.49
N ASN A 124 -9.38 5.85 24.61
CA ASN A 124 -10.80 5.83 24.25
C ASN A 124 -11.22 4.49 23.64
N TRP A 125 -10.41 3.95 22.74
CA TRP A 125 -10.69 2.70 22.05
C TRP A 125 -10.59 1.49 23.00
N PHE A 126 -9.60 1.44 23.87
CA PHE A 126 -9.29 0.28 24.71
C PHE A 126 -9.70 0.44 26.19
N HIS A 127 -10.55 1.42 26.53
CA HIS A 127 -10.97 1.77 27.90
C HIS A 127 -11.38 0.59 28.78
N ASN A 128 -11.88 -0.50 28.20
CA ASN A 128 -12.31 -1.70 28.94
C ASN A 128 -11.14 -2.55 29.48
N SER A 129 -9.88 -2.19 29.21
CA SER A 129 -8.74 -2.88 29.80
C SER A 129 -8.22 -2.13 31.03
N VAL A 130 -8.34 -2.78 32.19
CA VAL A 130 -7.89 -2.28 33.51
C VAL A 130 -6.45 -1.73 33.44
N ASN A 131 -6.22 -0.55 34.03
CA ASN A 131 -4.92 0.12 34.30
C ASN A 131 -3.79 -0.13 33.30
N SER A 132 -4.09 -0.05 31.99
CA SER A 132 -3.06 -0.21 30.96
C SER A 132 -2.33 1.12 30.73
N THR A 133 -1.00 1.04 30.66
CA THR A 133 -0.10 2.12 30.24
C THR A 133 -0.26 2.40 28.75
N ASN A 134 0.12 3.61 28.31
CA ASN A 134 0.10 3.98 26.88
C ASN A 134 0.90 2.99 26.01
N LYS A 135 2.03 2.47 26.52
CA LYS A 135 2.82 1.44 25.83
C LYS A 135 2.02 0.16 25.58
N GLU A 136 1.22 -0.28 26.55
CA GLU A 136 0.38 -1.47 26.42
C GLU A 136 -0.76 -1.25 25.44
N TYR A 137 -1.33 -0.03 25.38
CA TYR A 137 -2.33 0.29 24.35
C TYR A 137 -1.75 0.30 22.94
N VAL A 138 -0.55 0.85 22.76
CA VAL A 138 0.17 0.79 21.47
C VAL A 138 0.46 -0.66 21.09
N ASP A 139 0.87 -1.51 22.04
CA ASP A 139 1.11 -2.93 21.77
C ASP A 139 -0.19 -3.67 21.43
N LYS A 140 -1.30 -3.40 22.13
CA LYS A 140 -2.64 -3.92 21.80
C LYS A 140 -3.09 -3.51 20.40
N PHE A 141 -2.93 -2.24 20.05
CA PHE A 141 -3.19 -1.74 18.70
C PHE A 141 -2.36 -2.50 17.67
N CYS A 142 -1.04 -2.60 17.88
CA CYS A 142 -0.17 -3.27 16.94
C CYS A 142 -0.52 -4.77 16.79
N ASN A 143 -0.87 -5.44 17.88
CA ASN A 143 -1.34 -6.83 17.85
C ASN A 143 -2.60 -6.96 17.01
N LEU A 144 -3.63 -6.14 17.29
CA LEU A 144 -4.90 -6.16 16.59
C LEU A 144 -4.72 -5.94 15.08
N ILE A 145 -3.92 -4.93 14.71
CA ILE A 145 -3.66 -4.61 13.30
C ILE A 145 -2.85 -5.71 12.61
N CYS A 146 -1.81 -6.27 13.27
CA CYS A 146 -1.09 -7.42 12.72
C CYS A 146 -2.02 -8.62 12.49
N THR A 147 -2.86 -8.96 13.48
CA THR A 147 -3.84 -10.04 13.36
C THR A 147 -4.79 -9.79 12.20
N ALA A 148 -5.34 -8.58 12.06
CA ALA A 148 -6.23 -8.24 10.96
C ALA A 148 -5.55 -8.32 9.59
N LEU A 149 -4.32 -7.82 9.48
CA LEU A 149 -3.54 -7.81 8.23
C LEU A 149 -3.12 -9.21 7.77
N LEU A 150 -2.88 -10.11 8.73
CA LEU A 150 -2.49 -11.51 8.49
C LEU A 150 -3.69 -12.47 8.45
N HIS A 151 -4.90 -12.00 8.75
CA HIS A 151 -6.09 -12.84 8.74
C HIS A 151 -6.42 -13.31 7.32
N PRO A 152 -6.46 -14.62 7.05
CA PRO A 152 -6.78 -15.15 5.72
C PRO A 152 -8.28 -15.01 5.43
N PHE A 153 -8.63 -14.60 4.21
CA PHE A 153 -10.03 -14.68 3.77
C PHE A 153 -10.39 -16.13 3.43
N ILE A 154 -11.38 -16.67 4.15
CA ILE A 154 -11.96 -17.99 3.86
C ILE A 154 -13.06 -17.78 2.81
N SER A 155 -12.78 -18.05 1.54
CA SER A 155 -13.83 -18.18 0.51
C SER A 155 -13.54 -19.38 -0.37
N GLU A 156 -14.59 -20.11 -0.72
CA GLU A 156 -14.52 -21.27 -1.63
C GLU A 156 -14.04 -20.87 -3.04
N GLU A 157 -14.27 -19.62 -3.44
CA GLU A 157 -13.79 -19.07 -4.72
C GLU A 157 -12.26 -18.99 -4.81
N PHE A 158 -11.56 -18.97 -3.67
CA PHE A 158 -10.09 -18.93 -3.63
C PHE A 158 -9.43 -20.33 -3.56
N LYS A 159 -10.21 -21.42 -3.46
CA LYS A 159 -9.67 -22.79 -3.46
C LYS A 159 -9.05 -23.19 -4.81
N TYR A 160 -9.44 -22.52 -5.91
CA TYR A 160 -9.02 -22.86 -7.28
C TYR A 160 -7.89 -21.96 -7.84
N ASN A 161 -7.48 -20.91 -7.10
CA ASN A 161 -6.41 -19.99 -7.54
C ASN A 161 -5.06 -20.27 -6.87
N THR A 162 -4.82 -21.55 -6.54
CA THR A 162 -3.55 -22.14 -6.10
C THR A 162 -2.59 -22.31 -7.28
N LEU A 163 -2.37 -21.26 -8.06
CA LEU A 163 -1.11 -21.17 -8.79
C LEU A 163 -0.01 -20.90 -7.75
N PRO A 164 1.02 -21.76 -7.64
CA PRO A 164 2.14 -21.51 -6.75
C PRO A 164 2.71 -20.13 -7.07
N ALA A 165 2.89 -19.29 -6.06
CA ALA A 165 3.58 -18.00 -6.20
C ALA A 165 5.02 -18.12 -6.74
N ASN A 166 5.52 -19.35 -6.92
CA ASN A 166 6.87 -19.70 -7.33
C ASN A 166 7.11 -19.77 -8.85
N GLU A 167 6.09 -19.62 -9.71
CA GLU A 167 6.28 -19.73 -11.17
C GLU A 167 5.95 -18.45 -11.96
N LEU A 168 6.04 -17.27 -11.33
CA LEU A 168 6.01 -16.03 -12.10
C LEU A 168 7.43 -15.70 -12.60
N TYR A 169 7.77 -16.34 -13.72
CA TYR A 169 8.80 -16.01 -14.70
C TYR A 169 10.10 -15.39 -14.14
N THR A 170 11.16 -16.20 -14.10
CA THR A 170 12.54 -15.75 -14.14
C THR A 170 12.76 -14.98 -15.45
N SER A 171 12.74 -13.65 -15.40
CA SER A 171 13.04 -12.80 -16.55
C SER A 171 14.53 -12.86 -16.88
N VAL A 172 14.93 -13.68 -17.87
CA VAL A 172 16.36 -13.84 -18.21
C VAL A 172 16.78 -13.02 -19.44
N GLU A 173 15.95 -12.85 -20.48
CA GLU A 173 16.43 -12.22 -21.74
C GLU A 173 16.19 -10.69 -21.91
N PRO A 174 15.00 -10.13 -21.64
CA PRO A 174 14.72 -8.73 -22.00
C PRO A 174 15.48 -7.71 -21.12
N ASP A 175 15.72 -8.07 -19.85
CA ASP A 175 16.35 -7.21 -18.86
C ASP A 175 17.89 -7.13 -19.03
N LEU A 176 18.53 -8.09 -19.71
CA LEU A 176 19.99 -8.08 -19.92
C LEU A 176 20.46 -7.01 -20.93
N LYS A 177 19.55 -6.45 -21.73
CA LYS A 177 19.86 -5.48 -22.79
C LYS A 177 19.47 -4.04 -22.42
N THR A 178 19.11 -3.77 -21.17
CA THR A 178 18.66 -2.44 -20.76
C THR A 178 19.82 -1.48 -20.51
N THR A 179 19.70 -0.25 -21.00
CA THR A 179 20.58 0.85 -20.62
C THR A 179 20.11 1.47 -19.30
N PRO A 180 21.01 1.78 -18.36
CA PRO A 180 20.64 2.45 -17.12
C PRO A 180 20.11 3.86 -17.39
N TYR A 181 18.92 4.18 -16.88
CA TYR A 181 18.35 5.52 -17.01
C TYR A 181 18.89 6.53 -15.98
N ILE A 182 19.56 6.04 -14.93
CA ILE A 182 20.21 6.87 -13.90
C ILE A 182 21.71 6.85 -14.14
N ASN A 183 22.34 8.03 -14.10
CA ASN A 183 23.79 8.15 -14.19
C ASN A 183 24.48 7.26 -13.10
N PRO A 184 25.35 6.31 -13.50
CA PRO A 184 26.07 5.43 -12.57
C PRO A 184 26.90 6.16 -11.51
N ASP A 185 27.48 7.32 -11.83
CA ASP A 185 28.28 8.12 -10.89
C ASP A 185 27.42 8.66 -9.74
N LEU A 186 26.18 9.06 -10.04
CA LEU A 186 25.21 9.48 -9.03
C LEU A 186 24.83 8.33 -8.11
N ILE A 187 24.67 7.12 -8.67
CA ILE A 187 24.41 5.91 -7.88
C ILE A 187 25.58 5.62 -6.95
N ALA A 188 26.82 5.66 -7.46
CA ALA A 188 28.02 5.41 -6.67
C ALA A 188 28.17 6.42 -5.52
N LYS A 189 27.96 7.72 -5.80
CA LYS A 189 27.98 8.78 -4.79
C LYS A 189 26.91 8.57 -3.72
N ALA A 190 25.68 8.25 -4.12
CA ALA A 190 24.58 7.98 -3.20
C ALA A 190 24.85 6.73 -2.34
N LYS A 191 25.41 5.65 -2.91
CA LYS A 191 25.83 4.45 -2.16
C LYS A 191 26.86 4.79 -1.10
N LYS A 192 27.88 5.60 -1.43
CA LYS A 192 28.90 6.06 -0.48
C LYS A 192 28.29 6.84 0.68
N LEU A 193 27.37 7.76 0.41
CA LEU A 193 26.68 8.54 1.44
C LEU A 193 25.82 7.65 2.36
N LEU A 194 25.07 6.71 1.77
CA LEU A 194 24.22 5.79 2.53
C LEU A 194 25.03 4.80 3.37
N TYR A 195 26.20 4.38 2.90
CA TYR A 195 27.11 3.50 3.65
C TYR A 195 27.53 4.11 4.99
N PHE A 196 27.90 5.40 5.01
CA PHE A 196 28.29 6.08 6.25
C PHE A 196 27.15 6.27 7.25
N VAL A 197 25.89 6.17 6.80
CA VAL A 197 24.73 6.23 7.69
C VAL A 197 24.49 4.88 8.39
N GLY A 198 25.02 3.77 7.87
CA GLY A 198 24.96 2.44 8.51
C GLY A 198 23.57 1.80 8.57
N GLU A 199 22.54 2.42 7.98
CA GLU A 199 21.16 1.93 8.04
C GLU A 199 20.77 1.16 6.76
N ALA A 200 20.54 -0.15 6.86
CA ALA A 200 19.97 -0.97 5.79
C ALA A 200 18.52 -1.41 6.10
N CYS A 201 17.69 -1.54 5.08
CA CYS A 201 16.37 -2.17 5.21
C CYS A 201 16.54 -3.70 5.21
N ASN A 202 15.85 -4.38 6.14
CA ASN A 202 15.82 -5.84 6.14
C ASN A 202 14.81 -6.35 5.10
N ILE A 203 15.26 -7.22 4.21
CA ILE A 203 14.48 -7.76 3.09
C ILE A 203 14.07 -9.22 3.38
N LYS A 204 14.79 -9.90 4.28
CA LYS A 204 14.44 -11.27 4.67
C LYS A 204 13.06 -11.23 5.35
N GLY A 205 12.29 -12.29 5.25
CA GLY A 205 10.97 -12.36 5.85
C GLY A 205 10.48 -13.81 5.88
N GLU A 206 9.39 -14.01 6.56
CA GLU A 206 8.63 -15.25 6.58
C GLU A 206 7.56 -15.23 5.48
N VAL A 207 6.98 -16.39 5.20
CA VAL A 207 5.88 -16.50 4.25
C VAL A 207 4.62 -15.93 4.90
N LEU A 208 4.03 -14.90 4.28
CA LEU A 208 2.76 -14.35 4.74
C LEU A 208 1.64 -15.40 4.60
N PRO A 209 0.66 -15.45 5.51
CA PRO A 209 -0.45 -16.39 5.41
C PRO A 209 -1.18 -16.23 4.09
N ASN A 210 -1.38 -17.34 3.39
CA ASN A 210 -2.05 -17.38 2.10
C ASN A 210 -3.44 -16.73 2.17
N ASN A 211 -3.80 -15.92 1.17
CA ASN A 211 -5.06 -15.19 1.11
C ASN A 211 -5.28 -14.15 2.24
N SER A 212 -4.26 -13.82 3.03
CA SER A 212 -4.33 -12.64 3.90
C SER A 212 -4.33 -11.34 3.10
N VAL A 213 -4.77 -10.24 3.72
CA VAL A 213 -4.75 -8.91 3.07
C VAL A 213 -3.34 -8.57 2.60
N LEU A 214 -2.34 -8.72 3.47
CA LEU A 214 -0.96 -8.39 3.11
C LEU A 214 -0.37 -9.31 2.05
N GLU A 215 -0.64 -10.62 2.12
CA GLU A 215 -0.15 -11.57 1.11
C GLU A 215 -0.71 -11.21 -0.27
N ARG A 216 -2.02 -10.95 -0.37
CA ARG A 216 -2.67 -10.57 -1.64
C ARG A 216 -2.11 -9.26 -2.20
N ILE A 217 -1.89 -8.25 -1.35
CA ILE A 217 -1.25 -6.99 -1.77
C ILE A 217 0.18 -7.26 -2.25
N LEU A 218 0.96 -8.06 -1.52
CA LEU A 218 2.34 -8.39 -1.88
C LEU A 218 2.41 -9.15 -3.21
N ARG A 219 1.49 -10.08 -3.44
CA ARG A 219 1.34 -10.80 -4.71
C ARG A 219 1.08 -9.84 -5.86
N MET A 220 0.17 -8.88 -5.68
CA MET A 220 -0.09 -7.84 -6.68
C MET A 220 1.14 -6.96 -6.95
N GLN A 221 1.92 -6.63 -5.91
CA GLN A 221 3.18 -5.87 -6.07
C GLN A 221 4.26 -6.65 -6.83
N ARG A 222 4.16 -7.99 -6.87
CA ARG A 222 5.09 -8.90 -7.56
C ARG A 222 4.66 -9.24 -8.99
N LEU A 223 3.47 -8.83 -9.44
CA LEU A 223 2.99 -9.07 -10.80
C LEU A 223 3.91 -8.50 -11.90
N PRO A 224 4.52 -7.30 -11.74
CA PRO A 224 5.44 -6.81 -12.75
C PRO A 224 6.68 -7.69 -12.84
N PHE A 225 6.85 -8.36 -13.99
CA PHE A 225 7.96 -9.26 -14.27
C PHE A 225 9.10 -8.62 -15.09
N ILE A 226 8.99 -7.34 -15.47
CA ILE A 226 9.97 -6.58 -16.28
C ILE A 226 10.58 -5.41 -15.51
N SER A 227 11.90 -5.20 -15.59
CA SER A 227 12.64 -4.14 -14.85
C SER A 227 12.03 -2.75 -15.04
N SER A 228 12.17 -1.90 -14.02
CA SER A 228 11.84 -0.48 -14.17
C SER A 228 12.68 0.18 -15.28
N GLU A 229 13.90 -0.32 -15.51
CA GLU A 229 14.75 0.10 -16.63
C GLU A 229 14.19 -0.32 -17.98
N TYR A 230 13.70 -1.57 -18.10
CA TYR A 230 13.05 -2.05 -19.32
C TYR A 230 11.80 -1.23 -19.65
N VAL A 231 10.96 -0.97 -18.65
CA VAL A 231 9.77 -0.13 -18.82
C VAL A 231 10.16 1.27 -19.27
N TYR A 232 11.16 1.89 -18.64
CA TYR A 232 11.63 3.21 -19.01
C TYR A 232 12.21 3.26 -20.43
N ASN A 233 13.04 2.28 -20.81
CA ASN A 233 13.66 2.23 -22.13
C ASN A 233 12.62 1.99 -23.23
N THR A 234 11.66 1.11 -22.97
CA THR A 234 10.51 0.88 -23.86
C THR A 234 9.70 2.15 -24.02
N TYR A 235 9.31 2.78 -22.91
CA TYR A 235 8.59 4.05 -22.94
C TYR A 235 9.37 5.12 -23.70
N SER A 236 10.67 5.30 -23.41
CA SER A 236 11.50 6.30 -24.07
C SER A 236 11.62 6.10 -25.58
N LYS A 237 11.65 4.84 -26.03
CA LYS A 237 11.69 4.48 -27.45
C LYS A 237 10.37 4.82 -28.17
N PHE A 238 9.24 4.57 -27.52
CA PHE A 238 7.92 4.67 -28.16
C PHE A 238 7.14 5.94 -27.79
N ARG A 239 7.63 6.76 -26.87
CA ARG A 239 6.88 7.93 -26.34
C ARG A 239 6.43 8.91 -27.42
N SER A 240 7.20 9.08 -28.50
CA SER A 240 6.85 9.99 -29.60
C SER A 240 5.72 9.45 -30.47
N LEU A 241 5.43 8.15 -30.37
CA LEU A 241 4.35 7.47 -31.08
C LEU A 241 3.09 7.31 -30.21
N LEU A 242 3.18 7.61 -28.91
CA LEU A 242 2.03 7.52 -28.01
C LEU A 242 1.14 8.74 -28.21
N THR A 243 -0.06 8.53 -28.74
CA THR A 243 -1.15 9.52 -28.76
C THR A 243 -2.23 9.13 -27.74
N ASP A 244 -3.02 10.09 -27.29
CA ASP A 244 -4.18 9.82 -26.42
C ASP A 244 -5.13 8.82 -27.08
N ASP A 245 -5.32 8.90 -28.40
CA ASP A 245 -6.13 7.94 -29.16
C ASP A 245 -5.61 6.51 -29.05
N ILE A 246 -4.29 6.30 -29.01
CA ILE A 246 -3.68 4.97 -28.86
C ILE A 246 -3.80 4.49 -27.42
N ILE A 247 -3.51 5.36 -26.44
CA ILE A 247 -3.54 5.02 -25.01
C ILE A 247 -4.95 4.66 -24.57
N TYR A 248 -5.94 5.45 -25.01
CA TYR A 248 -7.33 5.28 -24.66
C TYR A 248 -8.12 4.49 -25.71
N PHE A 249 -7.48 3.94 -26.76
CA PHE A 249 -8.16 3.26 -27.87
C PHE A 249 -9.21 2.23 -27.39
N ASN A 250 -8.82 1.36 -26.45
CA ASN A 250 -9.72 0.35 -25.91
C ASN A 250 -10.87 0.96 -25.12
N LEU A 251 -10.63 2.03 -24.35
CA LEU A 251 -11.67 2.74 -23.60
C LEU A 251 -12.62 3.47 -24.57
N ILE A 252 -12.09 4.14 -25.58
CA ILE A 252 -12.83 4.81 -26.65
C ILE A 252 -13.70 3.80 -27.40
N ASN A 253 -13.18 2.62 -27.73
CA ASN A 253 -13.94 1.58 -28.42
C ASN A 253 -15.05 0.99 -27.54
N ILE A 254 -14.79 0.77 -26.24
CA ILE A 254 -15.81 0.33 -25.29
C ILE A 254 -16.94 1.36 -25.19
N LEU A 255 -16.59 2.65 -25.14
CA LEU A 255 -17.58 3.75 -25.11
C LEU A 255 -18.39 3.80 -26.41
N LYS A 256 -17.74 3.70 -27.58
CA LYS A 256 -18.41 3.66 -28.89
C LYS A 256 -19.37 2.46 -29.03
N LEU A 257 -18.96 1.28 -28.56
CA LEU A 257 -19.82 0.09 -28.52
C LEU A 257 -21.03 0.27 -27.60
N ASN A 258 -20.86 0.94 -26.46
CA ASN A 258 -21.96 1.23 -25.54
C ASN A 258 -22.92 2.29 -26.10
N ASP A 259 -22.42 3.32 -26.78
CA ASP A 259 -23.25 4.32 -27.46
C ASP A 259 -24.06 3.73 -28.62
N GLN A 260 -23.46 2.81 -29.39
CA GLN A 260 -24.16 2.05 -30.43
C GLN A 260 -25.23 1.12 -29.84
N ARG A 261 -24.99 0.52 -28.68
CA ARG A 261 -26.01 -0.28 -27.98
C ARG A 261 -27.16 0.60 -27.48
N LEU A 262 -26.86 1.75 -26.86
CA LEU A 262 -27.86 2.68 -26.34
C LEU A 262 -28.72 3.27 -27.46
N SER A 263 -28.15 3.57 -28.64
CA SER A 263 -28.91 4.04 -29.80
C SER A 263 -29.78 2.95 -30.42
N TYR A 264 -29.29 1.69 -30.47
CA TYR A 264 -30.07 0.54 -30.92
C TYR A 264 -31.27 0.23 -29.99
N PHE A 265 -31.09 0.39 -28.67
CA PHE A 265 -32.21 0.26 -27.71
C PHE A 265 -33.24 1.38 -27.85
N LYS A 266 -32.83 2.62 -28.18
CA LYS A 266 -33.77 3.72 -28.44
C LYS A 266 -34.59 3.51 -29.72
N GLN A 267 -34.02 2.92 -30.76
CA GLN A 267 -34.73 2.61 -32.01
C GLN A 267 -35.74 1.45 -31.89
N LYS A 268 -35.58 0.54 -30.92
CA LYS A 268 -36.54 -0.57 -30.69
C LYS A 268 -37.73 -0.21 -29.81
N VAL A 269 -37.71 0.97 -29.18
CA VAL A 269 -38.78 1.48 -28.30
C VAL A 269 -39.57 2.60 -29.00
N SER A 270 -39.34 2.80 -30.31
CA SER A 270 -40.12 3.72 -31.17
C SER A 270 -41.14 2.93 -31.99
#